data_AF-A0A1G0XD81-F1
#
_entry.id   AF-A0A1G0XD81-F1
#
_cell.length_a   1.000
_cell.length_b   1.000
_cell.length_c   1.000
_cell.angle_alpha   90.00
_cell.angle_beta   90.00
_cell.angle_gamma   90.00
#
_symmetry.space_group_name_H-M   'P 1'
#
loop_
_entity.id
_entity.type
_entity.pdbx_description
1 polymer ?
#
loop_
_entity_poly.entity_id
_entity_poly.type
_entity_poly.pdbx_seq_one_letter_code
_entity_poly.pdbx_strand_id
1 'polypeptide(L)' 'MKPIWFFVGLILLVMGGIIFLSGIYQFINPPEVKTVLAETHPAIWWGAVMFIFGGIMYWKTRKQTVE' A
#
# COMPACT_ATOMS: atom_id res chain seq x y z
N MET A 1 -11.94 18.74 13.85
CA MET A 1 -11.91 18.26 12.44
C MET A 1 -11.03 17.02 12.34
N LYS A 2 -11.13 16.18 11.28
CA LYS A 2 -10.21 15.03 11.14
C LYS A 2 -8.82 15.53 10.70
N PRO A 3 -7.73 15.04 11.30
CA PRO A 3 -6.37 15.43 10.90
C PRO A 3 -6.06 14.98 9.47
N ILE A 4 -5.21 15.74 8.78
CA ILE A 4 -4.74 15.44 7.42
C ILE A 4 -4.10 14.04 7.36
N TRP A 5 -3.40 13.65 8.42
CA TRP A 5 -2.77 12.32 8.56
C TRP A 5 -3.77 11.15 8.48
N PHE A 6 -5.04 11.36 8.80
CA PHE A 6 -6.10 10.35 8.62
C PHE A 6 -6.31 10.07 7.13
N PHE A 7 -6.38 11.13 6.33
CA PHE A 7 -6.58 11.04 4.87
C PHE A 7 -5.34 10.49 4.17
N VAL A 8 -4.15 10.93 4.59
CA VAL A 8 -2.87 10.38 4.08
C VAL A 8 -2.78 8.88 4.37
N GLY A 9 -3.08 8.44 5.59
CA GLY A 9 -3.10 7.02 5.94
C GLY A 9 -4.11 6.21 5.11
N LEU A 10 -5.29 6.76 4.86
CA LEU A 10 -6.33 6.12 4.06
C LEU A 10 -5.92 5.97 2.59
N ILE A 11 -5.40 7.03 1.96
CA ILE A 11 -4.93 6.99 0.56
C ILE A 11 -3.77 6.00 0.45
N LEU A 12 -2.82 6.04 1.39
CA LEU A 12 -1.68 5.13 1.39
C LEU A 12 -2.11 3.66 1.55
N LEU A 13 -3.10 3.38 2.41
CA LEU A 13 -3.65 2.04 2.60
C LEU A 13 -4.35 1.54 1.32
N VAL A 14 -5.20 2.36 0.70
CA VAL A 14 -5.90 1.96 -0.54
C VAL A 14 -4.91 1.76 -1.67
N MET A 15 -3.98 2.68 -1.87
CA MET A 15 -3.00 2.61 -2.95
C MET A 15 -1.97 1.50 -2.75
N GLY A 16 -1.46 1.35 -1.53
CA GLY A 16 -0.58 0.24 -1.17
C GLY A 16 -1.27 -1.12 -1.35
N GLY A 17 -2.55 -1.22 -1.00
CA GLY A 17 -3.36 -2.42 -1.22
C GLY A 17 -3.51 -2.77 -2.70
N ILE A 18 -3.78 -1.79 -3.56
CA ILE A 18 -3.87 -1.99 -5.01
C ILE A 18 -2.53 -2.49 -5.59
N ILE A 19 -1.42 -1.85 -5.20
CA ILE A 19 -0.08 -2.22 -5.67
C ILE A 19 0.29 -3.64 -5.18
N PHE A 20 -0.02 -3.96 -3.93
CA PHE A 20 0.21 -5.28 -3.34
C PHE A 20 -0.58 -6.37 -4.07
N LEU A 21 -1.89 -6.15 -4.30
CA LEU A 21 -2.75 -7.07 -5.05
C LEU A 21 -2.30 -7.23 -6.50
N SER A 22 -1.88 -6.14 -7.16
CA SER A 22 -1.30 -6.19 -8.50
C SER A 22 -0.01 -7.03 -8.53
N GLY A 23 0.83 -6.92 -7.51
CA GLY A 23 2.03 -7.75 -7.37
C GLY A 23 1.70 -9.23 -7.18
N ILE A 24 0.71 -9.56 -6.36
CA ILE A 24 0.21 -10.94 -6.19
C ILE A 24 -0.36 -11.47 -7.50
N TYR A 25 -1.13 -10.66 -8.23
CA TYR A 25 -1.68 -11.05 -9.51
C TYR A 25 -0.58 -11.38 -10.52
N GLN A 26 0.48 -10.55 -10.59
CA GLN A 26 1.65 -10.79 -11.44
C GLN A 26 2.48 -12.00 -11.00
N PHE A 27 2.44 -12.38 -9.72
CA PHE A 27 3.10 -13.59 -9.22
C PHE A 27 2.39 -14.86 -9.67
N ILE A 28 1.05 -14.86 -9.64
CA ILE A 28 0.22 -16.00 -10.08
C ILE A 28 0.16 -16.07 -11.62
N ASN A 29 0.09 -14.90 -12.27
CA ASN A 29 -0.05 -14.77 -13.71
C ASN A 29 1.16 -14.02 -14.28
N PRO A 30 2.27 -14.72 -14.55
CA PRO A 30 3.53 -14.08 -14.93
C PRO A 30 3.36 -13.30 -16.24
N PRO A 31 3.69 -12.00 -16.27
CA PRO A 31 3.56 -11.18 -17.47
C PRO A 31 4.57 -11.58 -18.55
N GLU A 32 4.16 -11.51 -19.81
CA GLU A 32 5.02 -11.81 -20.98
C GLU A 32 6.25 -10.89 -21.07
N VAL A 33 6.12 -9.65 -20.56
CA VAL A 33 7.21 -8.67 -20.50
C VAL A 33 7.72 -8.58 -19.06
N LYS A 34 8.89 -9.19 -18.81
CA LYS A 34 9.56 -9.13 -17.51
C LYS A 34 10.33 -7.81 -17.38
N THR A 35 10.07 -7.04 -16.33
CA THR A 35 10.88 -5.87 -15.98
C THR A 35 12.28 -6.31 -15.52
N VAL A 36 13.29 -5.47 -15.74
CA VAL A 36 14.63 -5.67 -15.18
C VAL A 36 14.50 -5.68 -13.64
N LEU A 37 14.73 -6.83 -12.99
CA LEU A 37 14.42 -7.17 -11.58
C LEU A 37 12.98 -7.68 -11.28
N ALA A 38 12.30 -8.33 -12.23
CA ALA A 38 11.04 -9.02 -11.95
C ALA A 38 11.14 -10.06 -10.81
N GLU A 39 12.29 -10.70 -10.65
CA GLU A 39 12.56 -11.71 -9.62
C GLU A 39 12.44 -11.17 -8.19
N THR A 40 12.69 -9.88 -7.99
CA THR A 40 12.62 -9.24 -6.65
C THR A 40 11.17 -8.94 -6.24
N HIS A 41 10.21 -9.00 -7.16
CA HIS A 41 8.80 -8.67 -6.91
C HIS A 41 8.59 -7.32 -6.19
N PRO A 42 9.16 -6.22 -6.72
CA PRO A 42 9.13 -4.92 -6.05
C PRO A 42 7.70 -4.42 -5.76
N ALA A 43 6.72 -4.72 -6.64
CA ALA A 43 5.32 -4.38 -6.41
C ALA A 43 4.75 -5.04 -5.13
N ILE A 44 5.14 -6.29 -4.84
CA ILE A 44 4.69 -6.99 -3.64
C ILE A 44 5.32 -6.34 -2.39
N TRP A 45 6.64 -6.14 -2.38
CA TRP A 45 7.33 -5.58 -1.21
C TRP A 45 6.92 -4.14 -0.93
N TRP A 46 6.95 -3.27 -1.94
CA TRP A 46 6.58 -1.86 -1.78
C TRP A 46 5.09 -1.71 -1.52
N GLY A 47 4.24 -2.51 -2.17
CA GLY A 47 2.80 -2.56 -1.88
C GLY A 47 2.53 -2.97 -0.43
N ALA A 48 3.21 -4.01 0.07
CA ALA A 48 3.06 -4.48 1.44
C ALA A 48 3.50 -3.40 2.46
N VAL A 49 4.64 -2.75 2.23
CA VAL A 49 5.11 -1.66 3.10
C VAL A 49 4.11 -0.51 3.13
N MET A 50 3.63 -0.07 1.97
CA MET A 50 2.62 1.01 1.88
C MET A 50 1.30 0.62 2.55
N PHE A 51 0.84 -0.63 2.37
CA PHE A 51 -0.39 -1.15 2.96
C PHE A 51 -0.30 -1.21 4.50
N ILE A 52 0.79 -1.78 5.02
CA ILE A 52 1.03 -1.89 6.48
C ILE A 52 1.18 -0.50 7.10
N PHE A 53 2.01 0.36 6.51
CA PHE A 53 2.25 1.71 7.04
C PHE A 53 0.98 2.57 6.98
N GLY A 54 0.23 2.47 5.89
CA GLY A 54 -1.06 3.15 5.70
C GLY A 54 -2.08 2.68 6.72
N GLY A 55 -2.13 1.37 6.99
CA GLY A 55 -3.00 0.78 8.02
C GLY A 55 -2.64 1.22 9.44
N ILE A 56 -1.35 1.29 9.77
CA ILE A 56 -0.88 1.79 11.07
C ILE A 56 -1.28 3.27 11.24
N MET A 57 -1.05 4.09 10.22
CA MET A 57 -1.41 5.51 10.22
C MET A 57 -2.92 5.71 10.33
N TYR A 58 -3.70 5.00 9.51
CA TYR A 58 -5.15 5.01 9.58
C TYR A 58 -5.67 4.60 10.98
N TRP A 59 -5.11 3.53 11.56
CA TRP A 59 -5.52 3.06 12.88
C TRP A 59 -5.14 4.07 13.97
N LYS A 60 -3.91 4.56 13.99
CA LYS A 60 -3.45 5.52 15.02
C LYS A 60 -4.25 6.82 14.96
N THR A 61 -4.51 7.31 13.75
CA THR A 61 -5.09 8.63 13.55
C THR A 61 -6.63 8.62 13.61
N ARG A 62 -7.30 7.46 13.52
CA ARG A 62 -8.77 7.36 13.69
C ARG A 62 -9.28 7.90 15.03
N LYS A 63 -8.44 7.91 16.08
CA LYS A 63 -8.77 8.36 17.43
C LYS A 63 -8.32 9.79 17.72
N GLN A 64 -7.62 10.43 16.78
CA GLN A 64 -7.12 11.79 16.94
C GLN A 64 -8.17 12.78 16.42
N THR A 65 -8.70 13.59 17.32
CA THR A 65 -9.48 14.78 17.02
C THR A 65 -8.59 16.00 17.17
N VAL A 66 -8.47 16.80 16.12
CA VAL A 66 -7.82 18.11 16.20
C VAL A 66 -8.89 19.10 16.66
N GLU A 67 -8.64 19.74 17.81
CA GLU A 67 -9.46 20.83 18.37
C GLU A 67 -9.41 22.07 17.46
#